data_AF-A0A1V5Z7F3-F1
#
_entry.id   AF-A0A1V5Z7F3-F1
#
_cell.length_a   1.000
_cell.length_b   1.000
_cell.length_c   1.000
_cell.angle_alpha   90.00
_cell.angle_beta   90.00
_cell.angle_gamma   90.00
#
_symmetry.space_group_name_H-M   'P 1'
#
loop_
_entity.id
_entity.type
_entity.pdbx_description
1 polymer ?
#
loop_
_entity_poly.entity_id
_entity_poly.type
_entity_poly.pdbx_seq_one_letter_code
_entity_poly.pdbx_strand_id
1 'polypeptide(L)'
;MVLDPRTLRAKSTAFIREALANCGVVSESVIRAMEEDDRAAVRRMAERLKKAPRGPRTDMMIHEQQCWQSGSVRVAGVDEAGRGPLAGPVYAAAVILPRDGVPSGINDSKQLSAKRREQLDPLIRTCALAVHVASVDVEEIDRVNILQASLKAMRMAIAGLGHPPPDHVLVDGNTAPGSGLPETAIVDGDSKSVSIAAASILAKVARDRFMAEMDTRYPGYGFARNKGYGTREHLEALARLGPCPIHRRSFQHIACVSEYPTHSDLVAFFKRSLVLSESIQELRSVGAIIARKKNVLPPQNILALRQLYRQQFSVLRGRCEP
;
A
#
# COMPACT_ATOMS: atom_id res chain seq x y z
N MET A 1 6.59 -1.85 28.68
CA MET A 1 6.04 -1.69 30.04
C MET A 1 5.05 -2.82 30.26
N VAL A 2 5.26 -3.70 31.23
CA VAL A 2 4.36 -4.83 31.50
C VAL A 2 3.57 -4.53 32.77
N LEU A 3 2.25 -4.70 32.73
CA LEU A 3 1.41 -4.64 33.93
C LEU A 3 1.52 -5.97 34.68
N ASP A 4 1.91 -5.90 35.95
CA ASP A 4 1.92 -7.05 36.86
C ASP A 4 0.72 -6.94 37.80
N PRO A 5 -0.17 -7.94 37.88
CA PRO A 5 -1.33 -7.93 38.77
C PRO A 5 -0.96 -7.68 40.24
N ARG A 6 0.22 -8.11 40.69
CA ARG A 6 0.70 -7.95 42.09
C ARG A 6 1.06 -6.50 42.42
N THR A 7 1.46 -5.71 41.43
CA THR A 7 1.92 -4.33 41.63
C THR A 7 0.92 -3.28 41.13
N LEU A 8 -0.21 -3.72 40.56
CA LEU A 8 -1.19 -2.87 39.88
C LEU A 8 -1.78 -1.79 40.79
N ARG A 9 -2.05 -2.11 42.06
CA ARG A 9 -2.55 -1.16 43.07
C ARG A 9 -1.58 0.00 43.34
N ALA A 10 -0.27 -0.25 43.25
CA ALA A 10 0.76 0.76 43.48
C ALA A 10 1.00 1.69 42.27
N LYS A 11 0.49 1.34 41.10
CA LYS A 11 0.64 2.16 39.88
C LYS A 11 -0.42 3.25 39.81
N SER A 12 -0.10 4.44 39.30
CA SER A 12 -1.09 5.48 39.10
C SER A 12 -2.11 5.09 38.00
N THR A 13 -3.30 5.68 38.03
CA THR A 13 -4.32 5.45 36.99
C THR A 13 -3.84 5.90 35.62
N ALA A 14 -3.02 6.97 35.56
CA ALA A 14 -2.37 7.44 34.34
C ALA A 14 -1.38 6.41 33.80
N PHE A 15 -0.54 5.85 34.67
CA PHE A 15 0.40 4.78 34.30
C PHE A 15 -0.32 3.55 33.77
N ILE A 16 -1.39 3.11 34.44
CA ILE A 16 -2.18 1.95 33.99
C ILE A 16 -2.77 2.21 32.61
N ARG A 17 -3.32 3.41 32.38
CA ARG A 17 -3.87 3.80 31.07
C ARG A 17 -2.81 3.79 29.97
N GLU A 18 -1.64 4.34 30.26
CA GLU A 18 -0.50 4.36 29.33
C GLU A 18 0.03 2.95 29.04
N ALA A 19 0.18 2.13 30.07
CA ALA A 19 0.59 0.74 29.93
C ALA A 19 -0.43 -0.07 29.11
N LEU A 20 -1.74 0.12 29.32
CA LEU A 20 -2.79 -0.50 28.51
C LEU A 20 -2.79 0.00 27.06
N ALA A 21 -2.44 1.27 26.81
CA ALA A 21 -2.33 1.80 25.45
C ALA A 21 -1.10 1.22 24.71
N ASN A 22 -0.07 0.82 25.44
CA ASN A 22 1.19 0.30 24.91
C ASN A 22 1.31 -1.24 24.96
N CYS A 23 0.44 -1.93 25.71
CA CYS A 23 0.35 -3.39 25.74
C CYS A 23 -0.67 -3.88 24.71
N GLY A 24 -0.23 -4.69 23.74
CA GLY A 24 -1.14 -5.25 22.73
C GLY A 24 -2.04 -6.38 23.21
N VAL A 25 -1.62 -7.08 24.27
CA VAL A 25 -2.38 -8.16 24.91
C VAL A 25 -2.24 -8.00 26.41
N VAL A 26 -3.37 -7.93 27.11
CA VAL A 26 -3.44 -7.84 28.58
C VAL A 26 -3.82 -9.21 29.11
N SER A 27 -3.03 -9.76 30.02
CA SER A 27 -3.32 -11.08 30.59
C SER A 27 -4.62 -11.08 31.39
N GLU A 28 -5.29 -12.23 31.44
CA GLU A 28 -6.53 -12.38 32.20
C GLU A 28 -6.33 -12.14 33.70
N SER A 29 -5.14 -12.45 34.22
CA SER A 29 -4.73 -12.14 35.59
C SER A 29 -4.67 -10.63 35.88
N VAL A 30 -4.19 -9.83 34.92
CA VAL A 30 -4.19 -8.36 35.04
C VAL A 30 -5.60 -7.81 34.97
N ILE A 31 -6.43 -8.33 34.05
CA ILE A 31 -7.83 -7.92 33.94
C ILE A 31 -8.56 -8.20 35.26
N ARG A 32 -8.41 -9.39 35.83
CA ARG A 32 -9.01 -9.75 37.12
C ARG A 32 -8.55 -8.83 38.25
N ALA A 33 -7.25 -8.54 38.33
CA ALA A 33 -6.72 -7.60 39.33
C ALA A 33 -7.28 -6.18 39.16
N MET A 34 -7.58 -5.75 37.93
CA MET A 34 -8.21 -4.46 37.65
C MET A 34 -9.71 -4.43 38.03
N GLU A 35 -10.41 -5.56 37.95
CA GLU A 35 -11.81 -5.67 38.40
C GLU A 35 -11.92 -5.57 39.93
N GLU A 36 -10.93 -6.12 40.63
CA GLU A 36 -10.80 -6.08 42.08
C GLU A 36 -10.10 -4.80 42.59
N ASP A 37 -9.82 -3.82 41.72
CA ASP A 37 -9.17 -2.55 42.09
C ASP A 37 -10.17 -1.57 42.72
N ASP A 38 -9.76 -0.86 43.77
CA ASP A 38 -10.62 0.07 44.51
C ASP A 38 -11.01 1.31 43.67
N ARG A 39 -10.25 1.64 42.63
CA ARG A 39 -10.46 2.84 41.80
C ARG A 39 -11.46 2.58 40.69
N ALA A 40 -12.59 3.28 40.72
CA ALA A 40 -13.66 3.18 39.71
C ALA A 40 -13.20 3.42 38.26
N ALA A 41 -12.14 4.20 38.05
CA ALA A 41 -11.55 4.37 36.71
C ALA A 41 -10.88 3.07 36.20
N VAL A 42 -10.22 2.32 37.07
CA VAL A 42 -9.51 1.07 36.73
C VAL A 42 -10.52 -0.05 36.47
N ARG A 43 -11.57 -0.17 37.30
CA ARG A 43 -12.67 -1.12 37.05
C ARG A 43 -13.38 -0.87 35.72
N ARG A 44 -13.68 0.39 35.38
CA ARG A 44 -14.24 0.75 34.05
C ARG A 44 -13.31 0.41 32.89
N MET A 45 -11.98 0.51 33.09
CA MET A 45 -11.01 0.05 32.08
C MET A 45 -11.08 -1.47 31.90
N ALA A 46 -11.21 -2.24 33.00
CA ALA A 46 -11.35 -3.70 32.94
C ALA A 46 -12.65 -4.13 32.22
N GLU A 47 -13.78 -3.50 32.52
CA GLU A 47 -15.05 -3.76 31.84
C GLU A 47 -14.94 -3.52 30.33
N ARG A 48 -14.25 -2.45 29.93
CA ARG A 48 -14.02 -2.11 28.52
C ARG A 48 -13.12 -3.14 27.83
N LEU A 49 -12.12 -3.67 28.54
CA LEU A 49 -11.25 -4.75 28.04
C LEU A 49 -11.99 -6.10 27.93
N LYS A 50 -12.96 -6.38 28.82
CA LYS A 50 -13.83 -7.56 28.72
C LYS A 50 -14.85 -7.46 27.57
N LYS A 51 -15.38 -6.25 27.32
CA LYS A 51 -16.31 -6.00 26.21
C LYS A 51 -15.61 -5.85 24.87
N ALA A 52 -14.32 -5.51 24.86
CA ALA A 52 -13.53 -5.48 23.64
C ALA A 52 -13.39 -6.91 23.09
N PRO A 53 -13.57 -7.13 21.77
CA PRO A 53 -13.35 -8.44 21.18
C PRO A 53 -11.93 -8.92 21.51
N ARG A 54 -11.85 -10.11 22.12
CA ARG A 54 -10.59 -10.80 22.42
C ARG A 54 -10.18 -11.55 21.16
N GLY A 55 -9.06 -11.15 20.57
CA GLY A 55 -8.56 -11.73 19.33
C GLY A 55 -9.19 -11.14 18.06
N PRO A 56 -8.72 -11.59 16.88
CA PRO A 56 -9.29 -11.24 15.59
C PRO A 56 -10.71 -11.78 15.46
N ARG A 57 -11.51 -11.21 14.54
CA ARG A 57 -12.85 -11.73 14.29
C ARG A 57 -12.72 -13.16 13.75
N THR A 58 -13.56 -14.08 14.23
CA THR A 58 -13.49 -15.51 13.91
C THR A 58 -13.66 -15.79 12.41
N ASP A 59 -14.36 -14.92 11.70
CA ASP A 59 -14.54 -14.99 10.24
C ASP A 59 -13.27 -14.65 9.45
N MET A 60 -12.28 -13.98 10.07
CA MET A 60 -10.99 -13.67 9.44
C MET A 60 -9.94 -14.78 9.63
N MET A 61 -10.27 -15.92 10.24
CA MET A 61 -9.34 -17.04 10.45
C MET A 61 -9.70 -18.29 9.66
N ILE A 62 -10.66 -18.19 8.73
CA ILE A 62 -11.21 -19.35 8.00
C ILE A 62 -10.09 -20.05 7.21
N HIS A 63 -9.23 -19.30 6.55
CA HIS A 63 -8.16 -19.87 5.72
C HIS A 63 -7.03 -20.48 6.55
N GLU A 64 -6.65 -19.84 7.66
CA GLU A 64 -5.70 -20.40 8.61
C GLU A 64 -6.21 -21.71 9.20
N GLN A 65 -7.48 -21.76 9.60
CA GLN A 65 -8.12 -22.96 10.13
C GLN A 65 -8.15 -24.10 9.12
N GLN A 66 -8.46 -23.81 7.85
CA GLN A 66 -8.41 -24.81 6.78
C GLN A 66 -7.01 -25.40 6.64
N CYS A 67 -5.97 -24.57 6.58
CA CYS A 67 -4.58 -25.04 6.52
C CYS A 67 -4.21 -25.89 7.73
N TRP A 68 -4.60 -25.48 8.95
CA TRP A 68 -4.32 -26.24 10.17
C TRP A 68 -5.02 -27.59 10.21
N GLN A 69 -6.27 -27.66 9.74
CA GLN A 69 -7.02 -28.91 9.61
C GLN A 69 -6.39 -29.86 8.57
N SER A 70 -5.77 -29.30 7.53
CA SER A 70 -5.00 -30.06 6.54
C SER A 70 -3.59 -30.44 7.00
N GLY A 71 -3.22 -30.17 8.26
CA GLY A 71 -1.95 -30.60 8.85
C GLY A 71 -0.82 -29.56 8.79
N SER A 72 -1.05 -28.36 8.24
CA SER A 72 -0.06 -27.27 8.29
C SER A 72 0.12 -26.77 9.73
N VAL A 73 1.36 -26.52 10.13
CA VAL A 73 1.68 -25.95 11.45
C VAL A 73 1.98 -24.46 11.31
N ARG A 74 2.79 -24.08 10.32
CA ARG A 74 3.24 -22.72 10.03
C ARG A 74 2.53 -22.19 8.79
N VAL A 75 1.51 -21.36 9.00
CA VAL A 75 0.78 -20.68 7.92
C VAL A 75 1.26 -19.24 7.84
N ALA A 76 1.80 -18.85 6.69
CA ALA A 76 2.19 -17.47 6.42
C ALA A 76 1.07 -16.72 5.69
N GLY A 77 0.82 -15.48 6.06
CA GLY A 77 0.05 -14.53 5.25
C GLY A 77 0.97 -13.54 4.55
N VAL A 78 0.65 -13.17 3.31
CA VAL A 78 1.46 -12.30 2.46
C VAL A 78 0.59 -11.28 1.74
N ASP A 79 1.04 -10.02 1.75
CA ASP A 79 0.38 -8.91 1.05
C ASP A 79 1.41 -7.84 0.64
N GLU A 80 1.06 -7.01 -0.34
CA GLU A 80 1.84 -5.90 -0.86
C GLU A 80 1.23 -4.50 -0.60
N ALA A 81 2.09 -3.50 -0.49
CA ALA A 81 1.72 -2.10 -0.46
C ALA A 81 2.46 -1.32 -1.55
N GLY A 82 1.71 -0.48 -2.27
CA GLY A 82 2.30 0.49 -3.18
C GLY A 82 2.31 0.11 -4.66
N ARG A 83 1.31 -0.62 -5.16
CA ARG A 83 1.21 -0.87 -6.61
C ARG A 83 0.80 0.35 -7.44
N GLY A 84 -0.21 1.09 -7.01
CA GLY A 84 -0.75 2.24 -7.74
C GLY A 84 0.06 3.56 -7.74
N PRO A 85 0.91 3.88 -6.74
CA PRO A 85 1.68 5.12 -6.71
C PRO A 85 2.57 5.37 -7.93
N LEU A 86 2.75 6.64 -8.27
CA LEU A 86 3.69 7.10 -9.30
C LEU A 86 5.14 7.14 -8.80
N ALA A 87 5.33 7.14 -7.47
CA ALA A 87 6.63 7.22 -6.83
C ALA A 87 6.79 6.23 -5.67
N GLY A 88 8.04 5.86 -5.41
CA GLY A 88 8.49 4.95 -4.37
C GLY A 88 8.45 3.48 -4.78
N PRO A 89 9.09 2.61 -4.00
CA PRO A 89 9.11 1.16 -4.22
C PRO A 89 7.74 0.52 -3.99
N VAL A 90 7.62 -0.74 -4.37
CA VAL A 90 6.59 -1.65 -3.87
C VAL A 90 7.16 -2.40 -2.67
N TYR A 91 6.41 -2.45 -1.57
CA TYR A 91 6.75 -3.23 -0.38
C TYR A 91 5.85 -4.46 -0.32
N ALA A 92 6.37 -5.56 0.22
CA ALA A 92 5.57 -6.70 0.62
C ALA A 92 6.00 -7.18 2.00
N ALA A 93 5.08 -7.82 2.72
CA ALA A 93 5.39 -8.45 3.99
C ALA A 93 4.89 -9.89 4.01
N ALA A 94 5.55 -10.71 4.80
CA ALA A 94 5.12 -12.06 5.12
C ALA A 94 5.08 -12.20 6.65
N VAL A 95 4.03 -12.81 7.17
CA VAL A 95 3.80 -12.94 8.61
C VAL A 95 3.31 -14.35 8.94
N ILE A 96 3.98 -15.02 9.86
CA ILE A 96 3.49 -16.26 10.49
C ILE A 96 2.98 -15.89 11.88
N LEU A 97 1.67 -15.97 12.08
CA LEU A 97 1.05 -15.73 13.39
C LEU A 97 1.00 -17.01 14.22
N PRO A 98 1.03 -16.91 15.56
CA PRO A 98 0.67 -18.02 16.43
C PRO A 98 -0.82 -18.34 16.29
N ARG A 99 -1.22 -19.58 16.65
CA ARG A 99 -2.63 -20.00 16.65
C ARG A 99 -3.47 -19.19 17.65
N ASP A 100 -2.88 -18.89 18.80
CA ASP A 100 -3.51 -18.13 19.89
C ASP A 100 -2.71 -16.87 20.20
N GLY A 101 -3.33 -15.90 20.88
CA GLY A 101 -2.64 -14.69 21.33
C GLY A 101 -2.44 -13.62 20.25
N VAL A 102 -3.13 -13.73 19.12
CA VAL A 102 -3.14 -12.71 18.06
C VAL A 102 -3.81 -11.42 18.57
N PRO A 103 -3.19 -10.23 18.40
CA PRO A 103 -3.76 -8.96 18.82
C PRO A 103 -5.13 -8.68 18.19
N SER A 104 -6.05 -8.10 18.96
CA SER A 104 -7.36 -7.71 18.44
C SER A 104 -7.29 -6.44 17.58
N GLY A 105 -8.23 -6.34 16.65
CA GLY A 105 -8.35 -5.19 15.75
C GLY A 105 -7.37 -5.18 14.58
N ILE A 106 -6.67 -6.31 14.33
CA ILE A 106 -6.13 -6.60 12.99
C ILE A 106 -7.34 -6.74 12.05
N ASN A 107 -7.31 -5.98 10.98
CA ASN A 107 -8.32 -5.95 9.92
C ASN A 107 -7.64 -5.41 8.65
N ASP A 108 -8.36 -5.36 7.54
CA ASP A 108 -7.95 -4.70 6.29
C ASP A 108 -7.28 -3.36 6.59
N SER A 109 -6.02 -3.22 6.17
CA SER A 109 -5.22 -2.03 6.45
C SER A 109 -5.86 -0.75 5.90
N LYS A 110 -6.65 -0.81 4.83
CA LYS A 110 -7.34 0.33 4.22
C LYS A 110 -8.49 0.82 5.10
N GLN A 111 -9.08 -0.06 5.91
CA GLN A 111 -10.13 0.27 6.89
C GLN A 111 -9.55 0.82 8.20
N LEU A 112 -8.24 0.70 8.41
CA LEU A 112 -7.55 1.19 9.59
C LEU A 112 -6.94 2.58 9.36
N SER A 113 -7.06 3.45 10.37
CA SER A 113 -6.34 4.72 10.39
C SER A 113 -4.82 4.49 10.46
N ALA A 114 -4.03 5.44 9.94
CA ALA A 114 -2.57 5.37 10.01
C ALA A 114 -2.05 5.16 11.45
N LYS A 115 -2.61 5.92 12.40
CA LYS A 115 -2.30 5.78 13.84
C LYS A 115 -2.60 4.37 14.36
N ARG A 116 -3.71 3.76 13.94
CA ARG A 116 -4.05 2.39 14.38
C ARG A 116 -3.09 1.35 13.77
N ARG A 117 -2.70 1.52 12.50
CA ARG A 117 -1.69 0.65 11.87
C ARG A 117 -0.34 0.75 12.57
N GLU A 118 0.11 1.96 12.90
CA GLU A 118 1.35 2.19 13.65
C GLU A 118 1.33 1.59 15.06
N GLN A 119 0.16 1.57 15.71
CA GLN A 119 -0.01 0.87 16.99
C GLN A 119 0.02 -0.66 16.84
N LEU A 120 -0.50 -1.21 15.73
CA LEU A 120 -0.55 -2.66 15.50
C LEU A 120 0.77 -3.24 15.00
N ASP A 121 1.57 -2.50 14.21
CA ASP A 121 2.88 -2.93 13.69
C ASP A 121 3.80 -3.54 14.79
N PRO A 122 4.08 -2.87 15.92
CA PRO A 122 4.91 -3.45 16.97
C PRO A 122 4.26 -4.66 17.67
N LEU A 123 2.93 -4.70 17.77
CA LEU A 123 2.22 -5.79 18.41
C LEU A 123 2.26 -7.06 17.57
N ILE A 124 2.04 -6.93 16.26
CA ILE A 124 2.18 -8.01 15.28
C ILE A 124 3.60 -8.55 15.32
N ARG A 125 4.62 -7.68 15.27
CA ARG A 125 6.03 -8.08 15.32
C ARG A 125 6.40 -8.81 16.62
N THR A 126 5.76 -8.45 17.73
CA THR A 126 6.02 -9.06 19.03
C THR A 126 5.39 -10.44 19.16
N CYS A 127 4.18 -10.64 18.63
CA CYS A 127 3.47 -11.91 18.77
C CYS A 127 3.77 -12.93 17.65
N ALA A 128 4.13 -12.45 16.45
CA ALA A 128 4.35 -13.30 15.30
C ALA A 128 5.54 -14.25 15.51
N LEU A 129 5.40 -15.48 15.01
CA LEU A 129 6.46 -16.49 15.03
C LEU A 129 7.60 -16.14 14.07
N ALA A 130 7.26 -15.47 12.96
CA ALA A 130 8.22 -14.93 12.01
C ALA A 130 7.58 -13.78 11.23
N VAL A 131 8.39 -12.77 10.91
CA VAL A 131 8.00 -11.64 10.06
C VAL A 131 9.14 -11.29 9.13
N HIS A 132 8.81 -10.92 7.91
CA HIS A 132 9.76 -10.26 7.02
C HIS A 132 9.06 -9.20 6.19
N VAL A 133 9.77 -8.10 5.93
CA VAL A 133 9.30 -7.03 5.04
C VAL A 133 10.38 -6.81 4.01
N ALA A 134 9.99 -6.88 2.73
CA ALA A 134 10.86 -6.68 1.60
C ALA A 134 10.33 -5.56 0.71
N SER A 135 11.21 -4.99 -0.11
CA SER A 135 10.84 -3.99 -1.10
C SER A 135 11.56 -4.21 -2.41
N VAL A 136 10.92 -3.79 -3.50
CA VAL A 136 11.51 -3.70 -4.84
C VAL A 136 11.45 -2.25 -5.29
N ASP A 137 12.62 -1.72 -5.66
CA ASP A 137 12.84 -0.32 -6.03
C ASP A 137 12.22 0.05 -7.39
N VAL A 138 12.30 1.34 -7.73
CA VAL A 138 11.64 1.87 -8.93
C VAL A 138 12.37 1.47 -10.20
N GLU A 139 13.68 1.31 -10.13
CA GLU A 139 14.53 0.83 -11.22
C GLU A 139 14.09 -0.57 -11.65
N GLU A 140 13.91 -1.48 -10.69
CA GLU A 140 13.43 -2.82 -10.97
C GLU A 140 11.96 -2.81 -11.40
N ILE A 141 11.09 -1.97 -10.81
CA ILE A 141 9.69 -1.81 -11.26
C ILE A 141 9.63 -1.41 -12.74
N ASP A 142 10.45 -0.43 -13.14
CA ASP A 142 10.51 0.05 -14.51
C ASP A 142 11.07 -1.03 -15.46
N ARG A 143 11.97 -1.89 -14.98
CA ARG A 143 12.55 -2.99 -15.76
C ARG A 143 11.60 -4.15 -15.99
N VAL A 144 10.87 -4.59 -14.96
CA VAL A 144 10.08 -5.84 -15.00
C VAL A 144 8.57 -5.65 -15.03
N ASN A 145 8.08 -4.42 -14.91
CA ASN A 145 6.68 -4.03 -14.66
C ASN A 145 6.19 -4.23 -13.21
N ILE A 146 5.12 -3.51 -12.85
CA ILE A 146 4.61 -3.47 -11.48
C ILE A 146 4.07 -4.81 -10.97
N LEU A 147 3.49 -5.64 -11.84
CA LEU A 147 2.99 -6.96 -11.42
C LEU A 147 4.16 -7.84 -11.02
N GLN A 148 5.18 -7.97 -11.88
CA GLN A 148 6.35 -8.81 -11.62
C GLN A 148 7.18 -8.30 -10.45
N ALA A 149 7.32 -6.98 -10.29
CA ALA A 149 7.97 -6.38 -9.13
C ALA A 149 7.23 -6.67 -7.82
N SER A 150 5.90 -6.65 -7.83
CA SER A 150 5.08 -7.00 -6.65
C SER A 150 5.25 -8.47 -6.28
N LEU A 151 5.15 -9.38 -7.25
CA LEU A 151 5.38 -10.82 -7.03
C LEU A 151 6.82 -11.09 -6.55
N LYS A 152 7.81 -10.35 -7.06
CA LYS A 152 9.20 -10.42 -6.59
C LYS A 152 9.33 -9.96 -5.14
N ALA A 153 8.71 -8.85 -4.75
CA ALA A 153 8.70 -8.38 -3.37
C ALA A 153 8.06 -9.42 -2.42
N MET A 154 6.95 -10.05 -2.83
CA MET A 154 6.32 -11.13 -2.08
C MET A 154 7.25 -12.36 -1.92
N ARG A 155 7.91 -12.81 -3.00
CA ARG A 155 8.89 -13.91 -2.92
C ARG A 155 10.03 -13.59 -1.94
N MET A 156 10.55 -12.35 -1.99
CA MET A 156 11.58 -11.89 -1.06
C MET A 156 11.06 -11.87 0.39
N ALA A 157 9.81 -11.44 0.60
CA ALA A 157 9.16 -11.47 1.91
C ALA A 157 9.02 -12.90 2.46
N ILE A 158 8.55 -13.84 1.63
CA ILE A 158 8.41 -15.26 2.00
C ILE A 158 9.78 -15.87 2.33
N ALA A 159 10.77 -15.68 1.46
CA ALA A 159 12.12 -16.21 1.67
C ALA A 159 12.78 -15.67 2.95
N GLY A 160 12.51 -14.40 3.28
CA GLY A 160 13.04 -13.75 4.47
C GLY A 160 12.41 -14.19 5.80
N LEU A 161 11.35 -15.02 5.78
CA LEU A 161 10.84 -15.67 7.00
C LEU A 161 11.85 -16.67 7.60
N GLY A 162 12.82 -17.12 6.80
CA GLY A 162 13.92 -17.98 7.24
C GLY A 162 13.49 -19.40 7.59
N HIS A 163 14.26 -20.05 8.46
CA HIS A 163 14.05 -21.45 8.84
C HIS A 163 13.43 -21.60 10.24
N PRO A 164 12.49 -22.57 10.41
CA PRO A 164 11.92 -23.39 9.35
C PRO A 164 10.90 -22.60 8.49
N PRO A 165 10.78 -22.92 7.18
CA PRO A 165 9.89 -22.21 6.27
C PRO A 165 8.41 -22.41 6.67
N PRO A 166 7.48 -21.61 6.13
CA PRO A 166 6.06 -21.90 6.28
C PRO A 166 5.68 -23.19 5.54
N ASP A 167 4.75 -23.94 6.10
CA ASP A 167 4.18 -25.14 5.48
C ASP A 167 3.19 -24.75 4.37
N HIS A 168 2.53 -23.60 4.52
CA HIS A 168 1.58 -23.05 3.55
C HIS A 168 1.58 -21.52 3.57
N VAL A 169 1.37 -20.91 2.41
CA VAL A 169 1.35 -19.45 2.24
C VAL A 169 0.00 -19.00 1.69
N LEU A 170 -0.67 -18.12 2.43
CA LEU A 170 -1.89 -17.41 2.04
C LEU A 170 -1.49 -16.05 1.45
N VAL A 171 -1.94 -15.74 0.25
CA VAL A 171 -1.51 -14.56 -0.51
C VAL A 171 -2.71 -13.69 -0.86
N ASP A 172 -2.63 -12.38 -0.65
CA ASP A 172 -3.67 -11.45 -1.13
C ASP A 172 -3.73 -11.41 -2.67
N GLY A 173 -4.95 -11.37 -3.19
CA GLY A 173 -5.22 -11.23 -4.62
C GLY A 173 -5.47 -12.55 -5.34
N ASN A 174 -5.28 -12.53 -6.65
CA ASN A 174 -5.67 -13.63 -7.56
C ASN A 174 -4.48 -14.39 -8.15
N THR A 175 -3.25 -14.02 -7.79
CA THR A 175 -2.04 -14.54 -8.41
C THR A 175 -1.03 -14.88 -7.32
N ALA A 176 -0.60 -16.14 -7.28
CA ALA A 176 0.42 -16.58 -6.34
C ALA A 176 1.83 -16.16 -6.83
N PRO A 177 2.77 -15.82 -5.93
CA PRO A 177 4.09 -15.32 -6.29
C PRO A 177 5.05 -16.41 -6.77
N GLY A 178 4.72 -17.70 -6.58
CA GLY A 178 5.57 -18.82 -7.00
C GLY A 178 6.83 -18.91 -6.16
N SER A 179 6.68 -18.97 -4.83
CA SER A 179 7.80 -19.11 -3.88
C SER A 179 8.42 -20.51 -3.84
N GLY A 180 7.78 -21.51 -4.46
CA GLY A 180 8.18 -22.92 -4.37
C GLY A 180 7.59 -23.66 -3.16
N LEU A 181 6.77 -22.97 -2.36
CA LEU A 181 5.99 -23.54 -1.25
C LEU A 181 4.53 -23.76 -1.67
N PRO A 182 3.73 -24.51 -0.90
CA PRO A 182 2.28 -24.55 -1.08
C PRO A 182 1.67 -23.14 -0.90
N GLU A 183 0.93 -22.66 -1.90
CA GLU A 183 0.36 -21.30 -1.93
C GLU A 183 -1.14 -21.34 -2.19
N THR A 184 -1.87 -20.39 -1.63
CA THR A 184 -3.27 -20.13 -1.96
C THR A 184 -3.49 -18.64 -2.09
N ALA A 185 -3.82 -18.20 -3.30
CA ALA A 185 -4.21 -16.82 -3.58
C ALA A 185 -5.68 -16.61 -3.19
N ILE A 186 -5.96 -15.56 -2.42
CA ILE A 186 -7.28 -15.24 -1.90
C ILE A 186 -7.64 -13.82 -2.32
N VAL A 187 -8.68 -13.69 -3.16
CA VAL A 187 -9.21 -12.38 -3.53
C VAL A 187 -9.80 -11.70 -2.30
N ASP A 188 -9.40 -10.45 -2.05
CA ASP A 188 -9.71 -9.69 -0.84
C ASP A 188 -9.29 -10.43 0.44
N GLY A 189 -8.11 -11.05 0.41
CA GLY A 189 -7.55 -11.87 1.48
C GLY A 189 -7.30 -11.06 2.76
N ASP A 190 -7.00 -9.76 2.65
CA ASP A 190 -6.87 -8.84 3.77
C ASP A 190 -8.13 -8.72 4.64
N SER A 191 -9.30 -9.06 4.08
CA SER A 191 -10.59 -9.09 4.78
C SER A 191 -11.01 -10.48 5.28
N LYS A 192 -10.30 -11.54 4.86
CA LYS A 192 -10.68 -12.97 5.06
C LYS A 192 -9.63 -13.79 5.81
N SER A 193 -8.38 -13.33 5.86
CA SER A 193 -7.26 -13.96 6.53
C SER A 193 -6.56 -12.94 7.42
N VAL A 194 -6.47 -13.25 8.71
CA VAL A 194 -5.79 -12.42 9.70
C VAL A 194 -4.29 -12.33 9.43
N SER A 195 -3.71 -13.39 8.87
CA SER A 195 -2.29 -13.43 8.52
C SER A 195 -2.01 -12.50 7.34
N ILE A 196 -2.87 -12.50 6.31
CA ILE A 196 -2.79 -11.55 5.19
C ILE A 196 -3.03 -10.12 5.70
N ALA A 197 -4.05 -9.91 6.52
CA ALA A 197 -4.31 -8.60 7.13
C ALA A 197 -3.11 -8.07 7.93
N ALA A 198 -2.45 -8.92 8.72
CA ALA A 198 -1.24 -8.56 9.44
C ALA A 198 -0.10 -8.17 8.50
N ALA A 199 0.12 -8.94 7.43
CA ALA A 199 1.10 -8.60 6.39
C ALA A 199 0.79 -7.25 5.72
N SER A 200 -0.48 -6.99 5.38
CA SER A 200 -0.96 -5.74 4.80
C SER A 200 -0.56 -4.53 5.66
N ILE A 201 -0.71 -4.66 6.99
CA ILE A 201 -0.38 -3.61 7.96
C ILE A 201 1.12 -3.36 7.96
N LEU A 202 1.94 -4.41 8.06
CA LEU A 202 3.40 -4.28 8.10
C LEU A 202 3.96 -3.68 6.79
N ALA A 203 3.49 -4.15 5.64
CA ALA A 203 3.89 -3.62 4.33
C ALA A 203 3.50 -2.14 4.20
N LYS A 204 2.27 -1.79 4.60
CA LYS A 204 1.76 -0.42 4.54
C LYS A 204 2.50 0.53 5.45
N VAL A 205 2.77 0.13 6.70
CA VAL A 205 3.51 0.94 7.68
C VAL A 205 4.95 1.15 7.23
N ALA A 206 5.63 0.10 6.77
CA ALA A 206 7.00 0.22 6.26
C ALA A 206 7.07 1.18 5.06
N ARG A 207 6.16 1.03 4.09
CA ARG A 207 6.10 1.93 2.93
C ARG A 207 5.76 3.37 3.33
N ASP A 208 4.80 3.58 4.22
CA ASP A 208 4.39 4.92 4.61
C ASP A 208 5.49 5.67 5.37
N ARG A 209 6.32 4.96 6.14
CA ARG A 209 7.56 5.47 6.77
C ARG A 209 8.58 5.88 5.71
N PHE A 210 8.86 5.00 4.72
CA PHE A 210 9.75 5.33 3.60
C PHE A 210 9.30 6.60 2.85
N MET A 211 8.01 6.71 2.53
CA MET A 211 7.51 7.90 1.82
C MET A 211 7.60 9.18 2.67
N ALA A 212 7.51 9.09 4.00
CA ALA A 212 7.71 10.25 4.88
C ALA A 212 9.18 10.70 4.91
N GLU A 213 10.12 9.76 4.90
CA GLU A 213 11.55 10.05 4.75
C GLU A 213 11.84 10.72 3.40
N MET A 214 11.26 10.19 2.32
CA MET A 214 11.44 10.75 0.98
C MET A 214 10.87 12.16 0.83
N ASP A 215 9.85 12.54 1.60
CA ASP A 215 9.35 13.92 1.63
C ASP A 215 10.40 14.91 2.16
N THR A 216 11.22 14.45 3.11
CA THR A 216 12.34 15.24 3.65
C THR A 216 13.47 15.33 2.63
N ARG A 217 13.77 14.22 1.94
CA ARG A 217 14.85 14.15 0.94
C ARG A 217 14.51 14.87 -0.37
N TYR A 218 13.24 14.86 -0.76
CA TYR A 218 12.72 15.49 -1.97
C TYR A 218 11.57 16.41 -1.60
N PRO A 219 11.86 17.61 -1.04
CA PRO A 219 10.82 18.52 -0.60
C PRO A 219 10.01 19.06 -1.78
N GLY A 220 8.73 19.34 -1.52
CA GLY A 220 7.82 19.97 -2.50
C GLY A 220 6.92 19.01 -3.27
N TYR A 221 7.12 17.70 -3.16
CA TYR A 221 6.25 16.67 -3.76
C TYR A 221 5.10 16.22 -2.84
N GLY A 222 5.20 16.46 -1.53
CA GLY A 222 4.15 16.10 -0.56
C GLY A 222 4.06 14.59 -0.28
N PHE A 223 5.16 13.85 -0.42
CA PHE A 223 5.22 12.39 -0.27
C PHE A 223 4.75 11.91 1.10
N ALA A 224 4.94 12.71 2.16
CA ALA A 224 4.45 12.38 3.49
C ALA A 224 2.92 12.33 3.54
N ARG A 225 2.22 13.09 2.71
CA ARG A 225 0.75 13.12 2.63
C ARG A 225 0.22 12.18 1.56
N ASN A 226 0.65 12.35 0.32
CA ASN A 226 0.11 11.61 -0.83
C ASN A 226 0.72 10.22 -1.02
N LYS A 227 1.80 9.87 -0.30
CA LYS A 227 2.46 8.56 -0.34
C LYS A 227 2.88 8.13 -1.76
N GLY A 228 3.13 9.09 -2.65
CA GLY A 228 3.50 8.90 -4.04
C GLY A 228 2.31 8.63 -4.98
N TYR A 229 1.07 8.60 -4.50
CA TYR A 229 -0.11 8.50 -5.37
C TYR A 229 -0.26 9.76 -6.23
N GLY A 230 -0.79 9.62 -7.45
CA GLY A 230 -1.03 10.73 -8.38
C GLY A 230 -2.19 11.63 -7.97
N THR A 231 -2.15 12.17 -6.76
CA THR A 231 -3.09 13.20 -6.29
C THR A 231 -2.87 14.48 -7.09
N ARG A 232 -3.87 15.39 -7.09
CA ARG A 232 -3.74 16.70 -7.74
C ARG A 232 -2.45 17.43 -7.31
N GLU A 233 -2.21 17.48 -6.00
CA GLU A 233 -0.99 18.06 -5.41
C GLU A 233 0.30 17.43 -5.98
N HIS A 234 0.35 16.10 -6.08
CA HIS A 234 1.54 15.41 -6.58
C HIS A 234 1.76 15.68 -8.07
N LEU A 235 0.69 15.71 -8.88
CA LEU A 235 0.76 16.01 -10.31
C LEU A 235 1.18 17.47 -10.56
N GLU A 236 0.71 18.41 -9.76
CA GLU A 236 1.15 19.81 -9.79
C GLU A 236 2.62 19.96 -9.41
N ALA A 237 3.08 19.23 -8.38
CA ALA A 237 4.48 19.19 -8.01
C ALA A 237 5.35 18.60 -9.12
N LEU A 238 4.92 17.51 -9.76
CA LEU A 238 5.59 16.90 -10.90
C LEU A 238 5.72 17.85 -12.09
N ALA A 239 4.67 18.61 -12.40
CA ALA A 239 4.72 19.61 -13.48
C ALA A 239 5.67 20.77 -13.18
N ARG A 240 5.85 21.13 -11.90
CA ARG A 240 6.69 22.24 -11.46
C ARG A 240 8.16 21.86 -11.25
N LEU A 241 8.40 20.67 -10.70
CA LEU A 241 9.72 20.21 -10.22
C LEU A 241 10.35 19.16 -11.14
N GLY A 242 9.57 18.59 -12.07
CA GLY A 242 9.96 17.40 -12.83
C GLY A 242 9.90 16.12 -11.97
N PRO A 243 10.26 14.95 -12.53
CA PRO A 243 10.36 13.72 -11.76
C PRO A 243 11.70 13.63 -11.00
N CYS A 244 11.66 13.30 -9.72
CA CYS A 244 12.83 12.93 -8.92
C CYS A 244 13.19 11.42 -9.03
N PRO A 245 14.35 10.97 -8.50
CA PRO A 245 14.84 9.59 -8.67
C PRO A 245 13.87 8.48 -8.24
N ILE A 246 12.98 8.73 -7.29
CA ILE A 246 12.03 7.71 -6.83
C ILE A 246 10.74 7.65 -7.65
N HIS A 247 10.65 8.33 -8.79
CA HIS A 247 9.49 8.21 -9.69
C HIS A 247 9.64 7.03 -10.63
N ARG A 248 8.53 6.31 -10.85
CA ARG A 248 8.46 5.15 -11.76
C ARG A 248 8.32 5.66 -13.19
N ARG A 249 9.41 5.71 -13.93
CA ARG A 249 9.46 6.35 -15.26
C ARG A 249 8.62 5.62 -16.28
N SER A 250 8.42 4.31 -16.11
CA SER A 250 7.55 3.49 -16.96
C SER A 250 6.06 3.83 -16.82
N PHE A 251 5.65 4.53 -15.76
CA PHE A 251 4.25 4.87 -15.55
C PHE A 251 3.84 6.02 -16.47
N GLN A 252 2.71 5.88 -17.16
CA GLN A 252 2.28 6.75 -18.27
C GLN A 252 2.32 8.26 -17.94
N HIS A 253 1.97 8.64 -16.71
CA HIS A 253 2.00 10.04 -16.29
C HIS A 253 3.43 10.60 -16.15
N ILE A 254 4.39 9.77 -15.72
CA ILE A 254 5.79 10.17 -15.55
C ILE A 254 6.54 10.18 -16.88
N ALA A 255 6.32 9.17 -17.73
CA ALA A 255 6.88 9.12 -19.08
C ALA A 255 6.54 10.41 -19.86
N CYS A 256 5.28 10.85 -19.73
CA CYS A 256 4.77 12.07 -20.36
C CYS A 256 5.48 13.36 -19.89
N VAL A 257 5.77 13.49 -18.59
CA VAL A 257 6.47 14.66 -18.03
C VAL A 257 7.96 14.61 -18.33
N SER A 258 8.55 13.42 -18.38
CA SER A 258 9.97 13.23 -18.70
C SER A 258 10.29 13.57 -20.16
N GLU A 259 9.37 13.26 -21.09
CA GLU A 259 9.53 13.58 -22.51
C GLU A 259 9.16 15.04 -22.84
N TYR A 260 8.30 15.68 -22.03
CA TYR A 260 7.81 17.05 -22.27
C TYR A 260 7.75 17.83 -20.95
N PRO A 261 8.84 18.47 -20.52
CA PRO A 261 9.00 19.02 -19.18
C PRO A 261 8.09 20.23 -18.88
N THR A 262 7.47 20.85 -19.88
CA THR A 262 6.47 21.91 -19.67
C THR A 262 5.18 21.68 -20.47
N HIS A 263 4.07 22.29 -20.01
CA HIS A 263 2.84 22.37 -20.82
C HIS A 263 3.09 23.02 -22.19
N SER A 264 4.09 23.91 -22.29
CA SER A 264 4.48 24.56 -23.55
C SER A 264 5.09 23.54 -24.52
N ASP A 265 5.98 22.66 -24.02
CA ASP A 265 6.65 21.63 -24.83
C ASP A 265 5.68 20.56 -25.31
N LEU A 266 4.74 20.16 -24.46
CA LEU A 266 3.73 19.16 -24.79
C LEU A 266 2.74 19.69 -25.83
N VAL A 267 2.40 20.99 -25.72
CA VAL A 267 1.59 21.67 -26.73
C VAL A 267 2.38 21.86 -28.02
N ALA A 268 3.67 22.23 -27.96
CA ALA A 268 4.53 22.37 -29.13
C ALA A 268 4.72 21.04 -29.87
N PHE A 269 4.81 19.93 -29.14
CA PHE A 269 4.81 18.57 -29.69
C PHE A 269 3.52 18.27 -30.44
N PHE A 270 2.35 18.40 -29.77
CA PHE A 270 1.09 18.13 -30.44
C PHE A 270 0.84 19.04 -31.63
N LYS A 271 1.23 20.32 -31.55
CA LYS A 271 1.19 21.24 -32.70
C LYS A 271 2.02 20.69 -33.87
N ARG A 272 3.27 20.25 -33.63
CA ARG A 272 4.13 19.64 -34.65
C ARG A 272 3.54 18.34 -35.20
N SER A 273 3.11 17.41 -34.36
CA SER A 273 2.55 16.13 -34.79
C SER A 273 1.28 16.29 -35.60
N LEU A 274 0.40 17.24 -35.25
CA LEU A 274 -0.79 17.54 -36.03
C LEU A 274 -0.45 18.10 -37.43
N VAL A 275 0.52 19.03 -37.52
CA VAL A 275 0.92 19.64 -38.80
C VAL A 275 1.66 18.66 -39.71
N LEU A 276 2.47 17.76 -39.13
CA LEU A 276 3.28 16.79 -39.87
C LEU A 276 2.51 15.49 -40.20
N SER A 277 1.26 15.33 -39.76
CA SER A 277 0.48 14.13 -40.10
C SER A 277 0.22 14.08 -41.61
N GLU A 278 0.61 12.98 -42.26
CA GLU A 278 0.50 12.83 -43.73
C GLU A 278 -0.72 12.00 -44.15
N SER A 279 -1.38 11.34 -43.19
CA SER A 279 -2.61 10.58 -43.42
C SER A 279 -3.70 10.90 -42.40
N ILE A 280 -4.97 10.69 -42.78
CA ILE A 280 -6.12 10.86 -41.89
C ILE A 280 -6.02 9.90 -40.68
N GLN A 281 -5.42 8.72 -40.87
CA GLN A 281 -5.26 7.72 -39.82
C GLN A 281 -4.23 8.14 -38.75
N GLU A 282 -3.10 8.72 -39.17
CA GLU A 282 -2.13 9.32 -38.26
C GLU A 282 -2.73 10.49 -37.49
N LEU A 283 -3.42 11.38 -38.21
CA LEU A 283 -4.05 12.56 -37.62
C LEU A 283 -5.07 12.16 -36.54
N ARG A 284 -5.91 11.15 -36.81
CA ARG A 284 -6.86 10.58 -35.84
C ARG A 284 -6.17 9.98 -34.61
N SER A 285 -5.05 9.30 -34.79
CA SER A 285 -4.25 8.74 -33.70
C SER A 285 -3.72 9.84 -32.78
N VAL A 286 -3.16 10.91 -33.34
CA VAL A 286 -2.71 12.09 -32.57
C VAL A 286 -3.89 12.76 -31.86
N GLY A 287 -5.03 12.92 -32.52
CA GLY A 287 -6.25 13.48 -31.94
C GLY A 287 -6.79 12.69 -30.74
N ALA A 288 -6.74 11.35 -30.80
CA ALA A 288 -7.15 10.49 -29.69
C ALA A 288 -6.24 10.64 -28.46
N ILE A 289 -4.94 10.81 -28.68
CA ILE A 289 -3.97 11.07 -27.61
C ILE A 289 -4.23 12.43 -26.96
N ILE A 290 -4.48 13.48 -27.75
CA ILE A 290 -4.84 14.81 -27.25
C ILE A 290 -6.13 14.76 -26.41
N ALA A 291 -7.15 14.00 -26.86
CA ALA A 291 -8.41 13.86 -26.14
C ALA A 291 -8.22 13.20 -24.76
N ARG A 292 -7.39 12.15 -24.66
CA ARG A 292 -7.05 11.48 -23.39
C ARG A 292 -6.25 12.37 -22.44
N LYS A 293 -5.51 13.36 -22.98
CA LYS A 293 -4.66 14.29 -22.21
C LYS A 293 -5.31 15.66 -21.96
N LYS A 294 -6.62 15.82 -22.18
CA LYS A 294 -7.33 17.10 -22.01
C LYS A 294 -7.19 17.69 -20.60
N ASN A 295 -7.11 16.85 -19.57
CA ASN A 295 -7.03 17.30 -18.17
C ASN A 295 -5.65 17.83 -17.76
N VAL A 296 -4.62 17.63 -18.60
CA VAL A 296 -3.24 18.10 -18.38
C VAL A 296 -2.83 19.16 -19.41
N LEU A 297 -3.77 19.69 -20.19
CA LEU A 297 -3.52 20.76 -21.16
C LEU A 297 -4.27 22.03 -20.74
N PRO A 298 -3.65 23.23 -20.80
CA PRO A 298 -4.35 24.48 -20.55
C PRO A 298 -5.55 24.67 -21.50
N PRO A 299 -6.72 25.16 -21.03
CA PRO A 299 -7.93 25.29 -21.85
C PRO A 299 -7.73 26.07 -23.15
N GLN A 300 -6.95 27.16 -23.10
CA GLN A 300 -6.60 27.97 -24.26
C GLN A 300 -5.81 27.21 -25.34
N ASN A 301 -5.00 26.22 -24.93
CA ASN A 301 -4.18 25.43 -25.85
C ASN A 301 -4.98 24.29 -26.49
N ILE A 302 -6.02 23.78 -25.81
CA ILE A 302 -6.94 22.77 -26.37
C ILE A 302 -7.70 23.34 -27.57
N LEU A 303 -8.15 24.60 -27.48
CA LEU A 303 -8.81 25.28 -28.59
C LEU A 303 -7.89 25.39 -29.81
N ALA A 304 -6.64 25.81 -29.61
CA ALA A 304 -5.64 25.90 -30.68
C ALA A 304 -5.32 24.54 -31.32
N LEU A 305 -5.18 23.47 -30.51
CA LEU A 305 -4.94 22.11 -31.02
C LEU A 305 -6.14 21.56 -31.82
N ARG A 306 -7.38 21.85 -31.38
CA ARG A 306 -8.60 21.49 -32.13
C ARG A 306 -8.72 22.23 -33.46
N GLN A 307 -8.21 23.46 -33.54
CA GLN A 307 -8.19 24.23 -34.78
C GLN A 307 -7.18 23.64 -35.76
N LEU A 308 -5.95 23.35 -35.31
CA LEU A 308 -4.92 22.71 -36.12
C LEU A 308 -5.34 21.33 -36.62
N TYR A 309 -5.97 20.51 -35.76
CA TYR A 309 -6.52 19.22 -36.16
C TYR A 309 -7.53 19.37 -37.31
N ARG A 310 -8.47 20.32 -37.21
CA ARG A 310 -9.48 20.56 -38.24
C ARG A 310 -8.86 21.07 -39.54
N GLN A 311 -7.88 21.96 -39.46
CA GLN A 311 -7.13 22.46 -40.61
C GLN A 311 -6.41 21.33 -41.35
N GLN A 312 -5.62 20.52 -40.64
CA GLN A 312 -4.92 19.41 -41.27
C GLN A 312 -5.87 18.36 -41.82
N PHE A 313 -6.98 18.08 -41.13
CA PHE A 313 -7.99 17.14 -41.61
C PHE A 313 -8.58 17.60 -42.95
N SER A 314 -8.84 18.90 -43.10
CA SER A 314 -9.29 19.49 -44.37
C SER A 314 -8.26 19.35 -45.48
N VAL A 315 -6.98 19.61 -45.18
CA VAL A 315 -5.86 19.46 -46.14
C VAL A 315 -5.72 18.02 -46.62
N LEU A 316 -5.73 17.06 -45.69
CA LEU A 316 -5.58 15.64 -46.02
C LEU A 316 -6.80 15.07 -46.76
N ARG A 317 -8.00 15.54 -46.43
CA ARG A 317 -9.22 15.16 -47.15
C ARG A 317 -9.22 15.68 -48.59
N GLY A 318 -8.78 16.92 -48.82
CA GLY A 318 -8.67 17.51 -50.16
C GLY A 318 -7.56 16.90 -51.04
N ARG A 319 -6.64 16.12 -50.46
CA ARG A 319 -5.63 15.33 -51.21
C ARG A 319 -6.13 13.93 -51.62
N CYS A 320 -7.27 13.50 -51.08
CA CYS A 320 -7.88 12.18 -51.37
C CYS A 320 -9.03 12.24 -52.38
N GLU A 321 -9.39 13.43 -52.86
CA GLU A 321 -10.34 13.61 -53.98
C GLU A 321 -9.52 13.99 -55.23
N PRO A 322 -9.50 13.15 -56.29
CA PRO A 322 -8.91 13.52 -57.58
C PRO A 322 -9.71 14.61 -58.30
#